data_AF-A0A953PBQ6-F1
#
_entry.id   AF-A0A953PBQ6-F1
#
_cell.length_a   1.000
_cell.length_b   1.000
_cell.length_c   1.000
_cell.angle_alpha   90.00
_cell.angle_beta   90.00
_cell.angle_gamma   90.00
#
_symmetry.space_group_name_H-M   'P 1'
#
loop_
_entity.id
_entity.type
_entity.pdbx_description
1 polymer ?
#
loop_
_entity_poly.entity_id
_entity_poly.type
_entity_poly.pdbx_seq_one_letter_code
_entity_poly.pdbx_strand_id
1 'polypeptide(L)'
;MNRLTRQRVVALQEEIRNMASGDAPVLPLIISGERNFSAGADLNEIRHLSGPEALEFARLGQSLMHAIESYPAPVIAAIEGHCMGGGLDLALACHRRIASPHAVFGHRGAALGLMTGWGGTQRLPRLIGKGRALELFVAAEKVTGARALQIGLVEAIGDDPLAEALRRVAGYA
;
A
#
# COMPACT_ATOMS: atom_id res chain seq x y z
N MET A 1 -6.60 10.93 -8.76
CA MET A 1 -6.44 9.65 -8.03
C MET A 1 -4.97 9.27 -8.07
N ASN A 2 -4.35 8.96 -6.93
CA ASN A 2 -2.89 8.84 -6.82
C ASN A 2 -2.36 7.54 -7.46
N ARG A 3 -2.03 7.59 -8.75
CA ARG A 3 -1.47 6.45 -9.50
C ARG A 3 0.04 6.33 -9.26
N LEU A 4 0.50 5.09 -9.13
CA LEU A 4 1.90 4.71 -8.97
C LEU A 4 2.49 4.42 -10.36
N THR A 5 2.82 5.49 -11.08
CA THR A 5 3.60 5.43 -12.33
C THR A 5 5.01 4.93 -12.03
N ARG A 6 5.72 4.41 -13.04
CA ARG A 6 7.12 4.00 -12.89
C ARG A 6 7.98 5.10 -12.27
N GLN A 7 7.82 6.35 -12.72
CA GLN A 7 8.53 7.50 -12.19
C GLN A 7 8.25 7.71 -10.69
N ARG A 8 6.99 7.60 -10.27
CA ARG A 8 6.62 7.74 -8.85
C ARG A 8 7.13 6.60 -7.99
N VAL A 9 7.13 5.37 -8.51
CA VAL A 9 7.68 4.21 -7.79
C VAL A 9 9.17 4.39 -7.53
N VAL A 10 9.93 4.86 -8.53
CA VAL A 10 11.36 5.17 -8.38
C VAL A 10 11.57 6.29 -7.36
N ALA A 11 10.86 7.42 -7.52
CA ALA A 11 11.02 8.56 -6.63
C ALA A 11 10.70 8.23 -5.16
N LEU A 12 9.61 7.48 -4.91
CA LEU A 12 9.27 7.04 -3.56
C LEU A 12 10.35 6.11 -2.98
N GLN A 13 10.86 5.18 -3.78
CA GLN A 13 11.91 4.26 -3.33
C GLN A 13 13.19 5.00 -2.96
N GLU A 14 13.62 5.95 -3.79
CA GLU A 14 14.81 6.77 -3.54
C GLU A 14 14.64 7.57 -2.26
N GLU A 15 13.50 8.24 -2.08
CA GLU A 15 13.23 9.04 -0.88
C GLU A 15 13.25 8.19 0.40
N ILE A 16 12.59 7.02 0.37
CA ILE A 16 12.58 6.08 1.50
C ILE A 16 14.00 5.61 1.85
N ARG A 17 14.83 5.30 0.85
CA ARG A 17 16.23 4.89 1.07
C ARG A 17 17.05 6.02 1.64
N ASN A 18 16.93 7.23 1.10
CA ASN A 18 17.65 8.41 1.58
C ASN A 18 17.31 8.71 3.05
N MET A 19 16.03 8.63 3.42
CA MET A 19 15.59 8.76 4.81
C MET A 19 16.10 7.64 5.73
N ALA A 20 16.51 6.49 5.19
CA ALA A 20 17.03 5.36 5.96
C ALA A 20 18.56 5.35 6.08
N SER A 21 19.29 6.06 5.19
CA SER A 21 20.74 5.98 5.07
C SER A 21 21.51 7.28 5.33
N GLY A 22 20.81 8.35 5.72
CA GLY A 22 21.45 9.64 6.05
C GLY A 22 22.12 9.66 7.43
N ASP A 23 22.89 10.71 7.71
CA ASP A 23 23.52 10.95 9.02
C ASP A 23 22.51 11.40 10.09
N ALA A 24 21.29 11.77 9.68
CA ALA A 24 20.22 12.16 10.58
C ALA A 24 19.60 10.94 11.28
N PRO A 25 19.07 11.09 12.51
CA PRO A 25 18.31 10.03 13.16
C PRO A 25 17.13 9.55 12.28
N VAL A 26 16.98 8.23 12.15
CA VAL A 26 15.85 7.62 11.45
C VAL A 26 14.57 7.86 12.27
N LEU A 27 13.59 8.52 11.67
CA LEU A 27 12.31 8.83 12.28
C LEU A 27 11.21 7.89 11.79
N PRO A 28 10.14 7.66 12.57
CA PRO A 28 8.98 6.95 12.06
C PRO A 28 8.38 7.64 10.82
N LEU A 29 7.98 6.85 9.84
CA LEU A 29 7.44 7.33 8.56
C LEU A 29 5.92 7.20 8.52
N ILE A 30 5.25 8.20 7.96
CA ILE A 30 3.83 8.12 7.62
C ILE A 30 3.71 8.22 6.09
N ILE A 31 3.10 7.20 5.47
CA ILE A 31 2.73 7.23 4.06
C ILE A 31 1.25 7.58 3.98
N SER A 32 0.91 8.63 3.23
CA SER A 32 -0.46 9.11 3.06
C SER A 32 -0.68 9.63 1.64
N GLY A 33 -1.94 9.93 1.30
CA GLY A 33 -2.32 10.68 0.11
C GLY A 33 -3.40 11.70 0.47
N GLU A 34 -3.61 12.71 -0.39
CA GLU A 34 -4.55 13.80 -0.08
C GLU A 34 -6.01 13.35 0.07
N ARG A 35 -6.70 13.06 -1.04
CA ARG A 35 -8.12 12.63 -1.04
C ARG A 35 -8.30 11.12 -1.21
N ASN A 36 -7.24 10.45 -1.66
CA ASN A 36 -7.19 9.02 -1.89
C ASN A 36 -5.78 8.57 -1.57
N PHE A 37 -5.63 7.43 -0.93
CA PHE A 37 -4.33 6.84 -0.69
C PHE A 37 -3.62 6.53 -2.01
N SER A 38 -4.15 5.58 -2.77
CA SER A 38 -3.63 5.25 -4.10
C SER A 38 -4.59 4.39 -4.93
N ALA A 39 -4.62 4.65 -6.23
CA ALA A 39 -5.30 3.81 -7.23
C ALA A 39 -4.49 2.55 -7.60
N GLY A 40 -3.23 2.47 -7.15
CA GLY A 40 -2.25 1.50 -7.60
C GLY A 40 -1.52 1.90 -8.87
N ALA A 41 -0.90 0.90 -9.51
CA ALA A 41 -0.13 1.07 -10.73
C ALA A 41 -0.94 1.72 -11.85
N ASP A 42 -0.29 2.53 -12.70
CA ASP A 42 -0.98 3.15 -13.83
C ASP A 42 -1.26 2.13 -14.93
N LEU A 43 -2.54 1.86 -15.19
CA LEU A 43 -2.98 0.91 -16.22
C LEU A 43 -2.58 1.34 -17.64
N ASN A 44 -2.35 2.63 -17.89
CA ASN A 44 -1.85 3.12 -19.17
C ASN A 44 -0.39 2.73 -19.40
N GLU A 45 0.40 2.58 -18.35
CA GLU A 45 1.77 2.05 -18.46
C GLU A 45 1.71 0.53 -18.61
N ILE A 46 0.93 -0.15 -17.77
CA ILE A 46 0.83 -1.62 -17.77
C ILE A 46 0.39 -2.18 -19.12
N ARG A 47 -0.60 -1.56 -19.77
CA ARG A 47 -1.19 -2.07 -21.03
C ARG A 47 -0.19 -2.19 -22.18
N HIS A 48 0.95 -1.50 -22.08
CA HIS A 48 1.95 -1.43 -23.15
C HIS A 48 3.20 -2.26 -22.86
N LEU A 49 3.26 -2.94 -21.71
CA LEU A 49 4.42 -3.75 -21.33
C LEU A 49 4.38 -5.12 -22.03
N SER A 50 5.50 -5.53 -22.60
CA SER A 50 5.77 -6.92 -22.94
C SER A 50 5.99 -7.77 -21.69
N GLY A 51 6.05 -9.10 -21.84
CA GLY A 51 6.31 -10.03 -20.72
C GLY A 51 7.59 -9.70 -19.92
N PRO A 52 8.75 -9.52 -20.57
CA PRO A 52 9.98 -9.11 -19.88
C PRO A 52 9.86 -7.73 -19.20
N GLU A 53 9.24 -6.75 -19.84
CA GLU A 53 9.05 -5.41 -19.24
C GLU A 53 8.09 -5.46 -18.05
N ALA A 54 7.06 -6.29 -18.09
CA ALA A 54 6.16 -6.52 -16.98
C ALA A 54 6.87 -7.19 -15.79
N LEU A 55 7.81 -8.09 -16.03
CA LEU A 55 8.65 -8.68 -14.99
C LEU A 55 9.53 -7.62 -14.32
N GLU A 56 10.17 -6.75 -15.09
CA GLU A 56 10.98 -5.66 -14.56
C GLU A 56 10.12 -4.64 -13.78
N PHE A 57 8.92 -4.33 -14.27
CA PHE A 57 7.96 -3.48 -13.55
C PHE A 57 7.48 -4.11 -12.24
N ALA A 58 7.27 -5.43 -12.21
CA ALA A 58 6.94 -6.16 -11.00
C ALA A 58 8.10 -6.11 -9.98
N ARG A 59 9.34 -6.36 -10.43
CA ARG A 59 10.55 -6.27 -9.59
C ARG A 59 10.75 -4.88 -9.02
N LEU A 60 10.52 -3.84 -9.82
CA LEU A 60 10.61 -2.44 -9.37
C LEU A 60 9.64 -2.18 -8.21
N GLY A 61 8.37 -2.53 -8.37
CA GLY A 61 7.39 -2.34 -7.29
C GLY A 61 7.67 -3.22 -6.06
N GLN A 62 8.10 -4.47 -6.25
CA GLN A 62 8.54 -5.32 -5.14
C GLN A 62 9.71 -4.71 -4.37
N SER A 63 10.65 -4.09 -5.08
CA SER A 63 11.80 -3.41 -4.48
C SER A 63 11.38 -2.18 -3.67
N LEU A 64 10.37 -1.42 -4.12
CA LEU A 64 9.77 -0.35 -3.31
C LEU A 64 9.13 -0.92 -2.04
N MET A 65 8.29 -1.95 -2.16
CA MET A 65 7.63 -2.55 -1.00
C MET A 65 8.64 -3.12 0.01
N HIS A 66 9.72 -3.72 -0.48
CA HIS A 66 10.79 -4.21 0.37
C HIS A 66 11.50 -3.07 1.11
N ALA A 67 11.76 -1.94 0.46
CA ALA A 67 12.38 -0.78 1.11
C ALA A 67 11.52 -0.21 2.26
N ILE A 68 10.20 -0.28 2.12
CA ILE A 68 9.24 0.13 3.17
C ILE A 68 9.24 -0.88 4.33
N GLU A 69 9.15 -2.17 3.99
CA GLU A 69 9.12 -3.26 4.97
C GLU A 69 10.44 -3.38 5.75
N SER A 70 11.57 -3.01 5.14
CA SER A 70 12.89 -3.00 5.76
C SER A 70 13.27 -1.65 6.38
N TYR A 71 12.35 -0.68 6.43
CA TYR A 71 12.66 0.65 6.96
C TYR A 71 12.99 0.54 8.46
N PRO A 72 14.06 1.20 8.96
CA PRO A 72 14.57 0.95 10.31
C PRO A 72 13.70 1.47 11.47
N ALA A 73 12.62 2.20 11.16
CA ALA A 73 11.67 2.72 12.13
C ALA A 73 10.22 2.35 11.74
N PRO A 74 9.22 2.53 12.64
CA PRO A 74 7.83 2.25 12.30
C PRO A 74 7.36 3.01 11.05
N VAL A 75 6.59 2.33 10.21
CA VAL A 75 5.97 2.92 9.01
C VAL A 75 4.45 2.74 9.09
N ILE A 76 3.72 3.84 9.02
CA ILE A 76 2.26 3.85 9.13
C ILE A 76 1.65 4.31 7.81
N ALA A 77 0.76 3.50 7.23
CA ALA A 77 -0.13 3.95 6.17
C ALA A 77 -1.33 4.67 6.78
N ALA A 78 -1.49 5.95 6.48
CA ALA A 78 -2.68 6.75 6.77
C ALA A 78 -3.57 6.80 5.52
N ILE A 79 -4.71 6.12 5.56
CA ILE A 79 -5.46 5.72 4.37
C ILE A 79 -6.79 6.45 4.30
N GLU A 80 -6.85 7.45 3.44
CA GLU A 80 -8.10 8.13 3.06
C GLU A 80 -8.58 7.64 1.67
N GLY A 81 -9.89 7.62 1.44
CA GLY A 81 -10.47 7.31 0.13
C GLY A 81 -10.03 5.94 -0.45
N HIS A 82 -9.66 5.92 -1.73
CA HIS A 82 -9.32 4.68 -2.43
C HIS A 82 -7.89 4.17 -2.13
N CYS A 83 -7.79 2.88 -1.77
CA CYS A 83 -6.55 2.11 -1.58
C CYS A 83 -6.63 0.82 -2.41
N MET A 84 -6.21 0.89 -3.67
CA MET A 84 -6.52 -0.14 -4.68
C MET A 84 -5.25 -0.74 -5.30
N GLY A 85 -5.28 -2.03 -5.63
CA GLY A 85 -4.24 -2.69 -6.43
C GLY A 85 -2.84 -2.50 -5.83
N GLY A 86 -1.89 -1.95 -6.60
CA GLY A 86 -0.56 -1.63 -6.10
C GLY A 86 -0.53 -0.63 -4.92
N GLY A 87 -1.59 0.15 -4.73
CA GLY A 87 -1.78 1.02 -3.56
C GLY A 87 -2.11 0.22 -2.31
N LEU A 88 -2.86 -0.87 -2.45
CA LEU A 88 -3.05 -1.82 -1.36
C LEU A 88 -1.75 -2.57 -1.05
N ASP A 89 -0.96 -2.93 -2.07
CA ASP A 89 0.38 -3.51 -1.86
C ASP A 89 1.30 -2.56 -1.08
N LEU A 90 1.22 -1.25 -1.36
CA LEU A 90 1.94 -0.20 -0.63
C LEU A 90 1.51 -0.14 0.85
N ALA A 91 0.20 -0.14 1.11
CA ALA A 91 -0.32 -0.15 2.47
C ALA A 91 0.04 -1.45 3.25
N LEU A 92 0.07 -2.58 2.55
CA LEU A 92 0.45 -3.88 3.12
C LEU A 92 1.95 -3.98 3.43
N ALA A 93 2.80 -3.24 2.72
CA ALA A 93 4.23 -3.14 3.02
C ALA A 93 4.51 -2.33 4.29
N CYS A 94 3.60 -1.42 4.67
CA CYS A 94 3.73 -0.66 5.91
C CYS A 94 3.54 -1.54 7.15
N HIS A 95 4.20 -1.19 8.24
CA HIS A 95 4.10 -1.90 9.52
C HIS A 95 2.69 -1.79 10.13
N ARG A 96 2.03 -0.63 9.97
CA ARG A 96 0.69 -0.36 10.49
C ARG A 96 -0.16 0.35 9.45
N ARG A 97 -1.48 0.19 9.55
CA ARG A 97 -2.49 0.80 8.68
C ARG A 97 -3.60 1.40 9.53
N ILE A 98 -3.91 2.66 9.26
CA ILE A 98 -4.99 3.42 9.87
C ILE A 98 -5.82 3.97 8.73
N ALA A 99 -7.13 3.83 8.80
CA ALA A 99 -7.99 4.18 7.67
C ALA A 99 -9.20 5.02 8.06
N SER A 100 -9.70 5.80 7.10
CA SER A 100 -11.03 6.39 7.23
C SER A 100 -12.07 5.27 7.27
N PRO A 101 -13.16 5.39 8.05
CA PRO A 101 -14.25 4.40 8.04
C PRO A 101 -14.83 4.20 6.63
N HIS A 102 -14.73 5.21 5.77
CA HIS A 102 -15.22 5.24 4.40
C HIS A 102 -14.17 4.91 3.34
N ALA A 103 -12.92 4.64 3.74
CA ALA A 103 -11.88 4.20 2.81
C ALA A 103 -12.32 2.94 2.07
N VAL A 104 -11.85 2.76 0.83
CA VAL A 104 -12.23 1.63 -0.02
C VAL A 104 -10.98 0.88 -0.45
N PHE A 105 -10.94 -0.41 -0.12
CA PHE A 105 -9.84 -1.31 -0.39
C PHE A 105 -10.22 -2.36 -1.44
N GLY A 106 -9.26 -2.80 -2.25
CA GLY A 106 -9.44 -4.00 -3.07
C GLY A 106 -8.40 -4.22 -4.15
N HIS A 107 -8.35 -5.45 -4.67
CA HIS A 107 -7.53 -5.82 -5.83
C HIS A 107 -8.41 -6.10 -7.03
N ARG A 108 -8.66 -5.09 -7.88
CA ARG A 108 -9.47 -5.27 -9.10
C ARG A 108 -8.75 -5.93 -10.26
N GLY A 109 -7.57 -6.51 -10.02
CA GLY A 109 -6.74 -7.12 -11.06
C GLY A 109 -7.48 -8.21 -11.82
N ALA A 110 -8.12 -9.15 -11.12
CA ALA A 110 -8.78 -10.29 -11.77
C ALA A 110 -9.89 -9.87 -12.74
N ALA A 111 -10.64 -8.80 -12.42
CA ALA A 111 -11.65 -8.22 -13.31
C ALA A 111 -11.05 -7.60 -14.60
N LEU A 112 -9.74 -7.38 -14.63
CA LEU A 112 -8.97 -6.85 -15.76
C LEU A 112 -8.02 -7.90 -16.37
N GLY A 113 -8.08 -9.16 -15.94
CA GLY A 113 -7.13 -10.21 -16.36
C GLY A 113 -5.71 -10.03 -15.81
N LEU A 114 -5.55 -9.27 -14.73
CA LEU A 114 -4.27 -8.96 -14.11
C LEU A 114 -4.16 -9.62 -12.73
N MET A 115 -2.96 -10.03 -12.34
CA MET A 115 -2.65 -10.40 -10.96
C MET A 115 -1.84 -9.29 -10.28
N THR A 116 -1.92 -9.18 -8.95
CA THR A 116 -1.07 -8.22 -8.23
C THR A 116 0.38 -8.69 -8.20
N GLY A 117 1.30 -7.80 -8.56
CA GLY A 117 2.71 -8.14 -8.77
C GLY A 117 3.67 -7.63 -7.71
N TRP A 118 3.23 -6.75 -6.80
CA TRP A 118 4.14 -6.05 -5.87
C TRP A 118 4.17 -6.65 -4.46
N GLY A 119 3.75 -7.91 -4.34
CA GLY A 119 3.83 -8.70 -3.10
C GLY A 119 2.51 -8.82 -2.33
N GLY A 120 1.40 -8.26 -2.81
CA GLY A 120 0.09 -8.42 -2.17
C GLY A 120 -0.36 -9.87 -2.02
N THR A 121 -0.11 -10.71 -3.03
CA THR A 121 -0.44 -12.15 -2.98
C THR A 121 0.27 -12.89 -1.84
N GLN A 122 1.33 -12.29 -1.30
CA GLN A 122 2.11 -12.79 -0.19
C GLN A 122 1.67 -12.13 1.13
N ARG A 123 1.54 -10.81 1.17
CA ARG A 123 1.24 -10.08 2.43
C ARG A 123 -0.22 -10.18 2.86
N LEU A 124 -1.17 -10.04 1.93
CA LEU A 124 -2.59 -10.02 2.27
C LEU A 124 -3.08 -11.34 2.91
N PRO A 125 -2.79 -12.53 2.36
CA PRO A 125 -3.24 -13.78 2.97
C PRO A 125 -2.63 -14.06 4.35
N ARG A 126 -1.40 -13.58 4.60
CA ARG A 126 -0.76 -13.68 5.92
C ARG A 126 -1.41 -12.75 6.95
N LEU A 127 -1.93 -11.60 6.50
CA LEU A 127 -2.58 -10.61 7.34
C LEU A 127 -4.03 -10.98 7.67
N ILE A 128 -4.86 -11.31 6.67
CA ILE A 128 -6.32 -11.48 6.84
C ILE A 128 -6.81 -12.92 6.61
N GLY A 129 -5.89 -13.86 6.39
CA GLY A 129 -6.20 -15.24 6.05
C GLY A 129 -6.51 -15.46 4.55
N LYS A 130 -6.23 -16.67 4.07
CA LYS A 130 -6.35 -17.04 2.64
C LYS A 130 -7.76 -16.85 2.08
N GLY A 131 -8.80 -17.27 2.81
CA GLY A 131 -10.19 -17.19 2.33
C GLY A 131 -10.61 -15.76 1.98
N ARG A 132 -10.44 -14.84 2.94
CA ARG A 132 -10.76 -13.42 2.75
C ARG A 132 -9.87 -12.77 1.69
N ALA A 133 -8.60 -13.13 1.63
CA ALA A 133 -7.72 -12.63 0.57
C ALA A 133 -8.19 -13.04 -0.82
N LEU A 134 -8.75 -14.26 -0.98
CA LEU A 134 -9.30 -14.71 -2.26
C LEU A 134 -10.59 -13.97 -2.66
N GLU A 135 -11.40 -13.50 -1.70
CA GLU A 135 -12.54 -12.61 -2.00
C GLU A 135 -12.04 -11.31 -2.67
N LEU A 136 -10.97 -10.71 -2.13
CA LEU A 136 -10.39 -9.49 -2.70
C LEU A 136 -9.63 -9.72 -4.01
N PHE A 137 -8.97 -10.87 -4.17
CA PHE A 137 -8.16 -11.16 -5.36
C PHE A 137 -8.97 -11.74 -6.53
N VAL A 138 -9.80 -12.75 -6.26
CA VAL A 138 -10.47 -13.55 -7.29
C VAL A 138 -11.86 -13.01 -7.58
N ALA A 139 -12.67 -12.79 -6.55
CA ALA A 139 -13.98 -12.16 -6.70
C ALA A 139 -13.88 -10.64 -6.94
N ALA A 140 -12.67 -10.07 -6.80
CA ALA A 140 -12.39 -8.65 -6.97
C ALA A 140 -13.28 -7.76 -6.08
N GLU A 141 -13.64 -8.28 -4.90
CA GLU A 141 -14.48 -7.56 -3.94
C GLU A 141 -13.78 -6.31 -3.41
N LYS A 142 -14.61 -5.32 -3.07
CA LYS A 142 -14.17 -4.12 -2.37
C LYS A 142 -14.65 -4.17 -0.94
N VAL A 143 -13.79 -3.75 -0.01
CA VAL A 143 -14.16 -3.63 1.40
C VAL A 143 -14.02 -2.18 1.85
N THR A 144 -14.93 -1.75 2.72
CA THR A 144 -14.87 -0.42 3.36
C THR A 144 -13.84 -0.40 4.49
N GLY A 145 -13.46 0.77 4.99
CA GLY A 145 -12.60 0.91 6.18
C GLY A 145 -13.18 0.21 7.41
N ALA A 146 -14.49 0.33 7.63
CA ALA A 146 -15.17 -0.40 8.70
C ALA A 146 -15.04 -1.93 8.54
N ARG A 147 -15.21 -2.46 7.33
CA ARG A 147 -15.03 -3.89 7.07
C ARG A 147 -13.56 -4.30 7.16
N ALA A 148 -12.64 -3.44 6.70
CA ALA A 148 -11.20 -3.63 6.78
C ALA A 148 -10.74 -3.82 8.23
N LEU A 149 -11.28 -3.02 9.16
CA LEU A 149 -11.02 -3.18 10.59
C LEU A 149 -11.50 -4.55 11.10
N GLN A 150 -12.74 -4.95 10.78
CA GLN A 150 -13.31 -6.22 11.21
C GLN A 150 -12.52 -7.45 10.73
N ILE A 151 -11.93 -7.36 9.54
CA ILE A 151 -11.18 -8.48 8.96
C ILE A 151 -9.70 -8.49 9.31
N GLY A 152 -9.22 -7.48 10.04
CA GLY A 152 -7.81 -7.32 10.42
C GLY A 152 -6.91 -6.76 9.30
N LEU A 153 -7.50 -6.13 8.28
CA LEU A 153 -6.73 -5.45 7.22
C LEU A 153 -6.12 -4.13 7.71
N VAL A 154 -6.81 -3.44 8.62
CA VAL A 154 -6.30 -2.21 9.27
C VAL A 154 -6.40 -2.35 10.78
N GLU A 155 -5.47 -1.74 11.52
CA GLU A 155 -5.43 -1.85 12.98
C GLU A 155 -6.25 -0.75 13.68
N ALA A 156 -6.63 0.30 12.95
CA ALA A 156 -7.46 1.37 13.48
C ALA A 156 -8.21 2.11 12.36
N ILE A 157 -9.27 2.81 12.79
CA ILE A 157 -9.99 3.74 11.95
C ILE A 157 -10.14 5.10 12.63
N GLY A 158 -10.28 6.16 11.83
CA GLY A 158 -10.59 7.50 12.32
C GLY A 158 -10.96 8.43 11.16
N ASP A 159 -11.73 9.48 11.44
CA ASP A 159 -12.19 10.44 10.41
C ASP A 159 -11.03 11.22 9.77
N ASP A 160 -9.93 11.37 10.50
CA ASP A 160 -8.65 11.86 9.99
C ASP A 160 -7.55 10.83 10.28
N PRO A 161 -7.27 9.91 9.34
CA PRO A 161 -6.26 8.87 9.50
C PRO A 161 -4.85 9.43 9.66
N LEU A 162 -4.57 10.61 9.09
CA LEU A 162 -3.25 11.25 9.16
C LEU A 162 -3.03 11.85 10.55
N ALA A 163 -4.01 12.56 11.09
CA ALA A 163 -3.95 13.05 12.47
C ALA A 163 -3.82 11.90 13.47
N GLU A 164 -4.53 10.79 13.26
CA GLU A 164 -4.39 9.60 14.11
C GLU A 164 -2.99 8.95 13.97
N ALA A 165 -2.44 8.87 12.75
CA ALA A 165 -1.08 8.38 12.55
C ALA A 165 -0.04 9.26 13.25
N LEU A 166 -0.15 10.59 13.15
CA LEU A 166 0.71 11.56 13.83
C LEU A 166 0.69 11.38 15.36
N ARG A 167 -0.52 11.23 15.94
CA ARG A 167 -0.66 10.94 17.38
C ARG A 167 0.07 9.66 17.80
N ARG A 168 0.03 8.62 16.98
CA ARG A 168 0.69 7.34 17.28
C ARG A 168 2.19 7.41 17.12
N VAL A 169 2.68 8.17 16.15
CA VAL A 169 4.12 8.39 15.97
C VAL A 169 4.73 9.17 17.14
N ALA A 170 3.99 10.12 17.72
CA ALA A 170 4.44 10.83 18.91
C ALA A 170 4.66 9.93 20.13
N GLY A 171 4.10 8.70 20.14
CA GLY A 171 4.39 7.70 21.17
C GLY A 171 5.66 6.86 20.93
N TYR A 172 6.34 7.04 19.80
CA TYR A 172 7.61 6.38 19.46
C TYR A 172 8.84 7.29 19.60
N ALA A 173 8.64 8.58 19.88
CA ALA A 173 9.68 9.57 20.16
C ALA A 173 9.87 9.72 21.67
#